data_AF-A0A929HLN1-F1
#
_entry.id   AF-A0A929HLN1-F1
#
_cell.length_a   1.000
_cell.length_b   1.000
_cell.length_c   1.000
_cell.angle_alpha   90.00
_cell.angle_beta   90.00
_cell.angle_gamma   90.00
#
_symmetry.space_group_name_H-M   'P 1'
#
loop_
_entity.id
_entity.type
_entity.pdbx_description
1 polymer ?
#
loop_
_entity_poly.entity_id
_entity_poly.type
_entity_poly.pdbx_seq_one_letter_code
_entity_poly.pdbx_strand_id
1 'polypeptide(L)'
;MKRRQFLALSLLNPMLSFSDSRVKTGLVLDDKFLHHQISPAHPEKPARYQAIKQQLQDSDLINKTLSIHPIENAEQWLTLVHSKQHIAKIKQQVEIHKNAVLATAGVLAAVDAVCRGIVTNAFCASRPPGHHAMNTGQEEGFCYYNHIAIAARYAQQHYNLKKVLIIDWDYHHGNGTEWAFYSDPSV
;
A
#
# COMPACT_ATOMS: atom_id res chain seq x y z
N MET A 1 51.92 -45.36 -10.13
CA MET A 1 50.60 -45.54 -9.49
C MET A 1 50.24 -44.23 -8.79
N LYS A 2 49.15 -43.49 -9.02
CA LYS A 2 48.08 -43.44 -10.02
C LYS A 2 47.78 -41.94 -10.20
N ARG A 3 47.99 -41.40 -11.41
CA ARG A 3 47.39 -40.13 -11.84
C ARG A 3 45.88 -40.33 -11.83
N ARG A 4 45.13 -39.50 -11.12
CA ARG A 4 43.67 -39.39 -11.30
C ARG A 4 43.38 -38.10 -12.05
N GLN A 5 43.20 -38.26 -13.36
CA GLN A 5 42.34 -37.39 -14.15
C GLN A 5 40.92 -37.51 -13.59
N PHE A 6 40.25 -36.39 -13.34
CA PHE A 6 38.80 -36.32 -13.36
C PHE A 6 38.38 -35.04 -14.08
N LEU A 7 38.03 -35.25 -15.35
CA LEU A 7 36.88 -34.70 -16.07
C LEU A 7 36.55 -33.22 -15.85
N ALA A 8 36.92 -32.43 -16.86
CA ALA A 8 36.16 -31.25 -17.26
C ALA A 8 34.71 -31.67 -17.59
N LEU A 9 33.77 -31.34 -16.72
CA LEU A 9 32.37 -31.24 -17.10
C LEU A 9 32.13 -29.79 -17.55
N SER A 10 32.29 -29.56 -18.85
CA SER A 10 31.54 -28.53 -19.54
C SER A 10 30.07 -28.96 -19.54
N LEU A 11 29.31 -28.52 -18.55
CA LEU A 11 27.89 -28.34 -18.74
C LEU A 11 27.67 -26.85 -18.90
N LEU A 12 27.47 -26.47 -20.16
CA LEU A 12 26.71 -25.31 -20.55
C LEU A 12 25.52 -25.20 -19.60
N ASN A 13 25.63 -24.35 -18.58
CA ASN A 13 24.43 -23.74 -18.05
C ASN A 13 23.86 -23.01 -19.26
N PRO A 14 22.66 -23.36 -19.75
CA PRO A 14 22.00 -22.43 -20.65
C PRO A 14 21.96 -21.15 -19.83
N MET A 15 22.52 -20.08 -20.38
CA MET A 15 22.23 -18.76 -19.87
C MET A 15 20.73 -18.79 -19.59
N LEU A 16 20.37 -18.69 -18.31
CA LEU A 16 19.12 -18.08 -17.94
C LEU A 16 19.26 -16.71 -18.57
N SER A 17 18.80 -16.63 -19.81
CA SER A 17 18.29 -15.43 -20.42
C SER A 17 17.22 -15.00 -19.44
N PHE A 18 17.64 -14.27 -18.40
CA PHE A 18 16.83 -13.23 -17.82
C PHE A 18 16.51 -12.36 -19.03
N SER A 19 15.41 -12.68 -19.70
CA SER A 19 14.83 -11.72 -20.61
C SER A 19 14.63 -10.50 -19.74
N ASP A 20 15.38 -9.43 -20.05
CA ASP A 20 15.30 -8.13 -19.43
C ASP A 20 13.92 -7.52 -19.74
N SER A 21 12.85 -8.15 -19.26
CA SER A 21 11.53 -7.55 -19.16
C SER A 21 11.53 -6.81 -17.84
N ARG A 22 12.17 -5.63 -17.84
CA ARG A 22 12.19 -4.69 -16.72
C ARG A 22 10.83 -4.68 -16.05
N VAL A 23 10.85 -5.15 -14.81
CA VAL A 23 9.70 -5.36 -13.95
C VAL A 23 8.82 -4.09 -13.94
N LYS A 24 7.51 -4.28 -14.21
CA LYS A 24 6.52 -3.20 -14.43
C LYS A 24 6.10 -2.51 -13.12
N THR A 25 5.49 -1.33 -13.26
CA THR A 25 4.78 -0.63 -12.17
C THR A 25 3.47 -1.35 -11.83
N GLY A 26 3.23 -1.60 -10.55
CA GLY A 26 1.96 -2.08 -10.03
C GLY A 26 0.92 -0.96 -9.89
N LEU A 27 -0.36 -1.30 -10.07
CA LEU A 27 -1.46 -0.36 -9.94
C LEU A 27 -2.57 -0.99 -9.11
N VAL A 28 -2.86 -0.37 -7.96
CA VAL A 28 -4.07 -0.67 -7.18
C VAL A 28 -5.17 0.26 -7.64
N LEU A 29 -6.17 -0.32 -8.33
CA LEU A 29 -7.34 0.34 -8.88
C LEU A 29 -8.54 -0.58 -8.64
N ASP A 30 -9.49 -0.17 -7.78
CA ASP A 30 -10.68 -0.94 -7.44
C ASP A 30 -11.90 0.00 -7.35
N ASP A 31 -12.96 -0.30 -8.11
CA ASP A 31 -14.15 0.54 -8.17
C ASP A 31 -14.93 0.59 -6.85
N LYS A 32 -14.66 -0.31 -5.91
CA LYS A 32 -15.19 -0.20 -4.55
C LYS A 32 -14.74 1.09 -3.85
N PHE A 33 -13.63 1.72 -4.28
CA PHE A 33 -13.25 3.04 -3.77
C PHE A 33 -14.26 4.15 -4.12
N LEU A 34 -15.16 3.93 -5.08
CA LEU A 34 -16.28 4.83 -5.38
C LEU A 34 -17.36 4.83 -4.28
N HIS A 35 -17.44 3.78 -3.46
CA HIS A 35 -18.49 3.63 -2.46
C HIS A 35 -18.27 4.49 -1.22
N HIS A 36 -17.06 5.03 -1.02
CA HIS A 36 -16.83 5.99 0.06
C HIS A 36 -17.39 7.37 -0.30
N GLN A 37 -18.49 7.74 0.36
CA GLN A 37 -19.16 9.04 0.22
C GLN A 37 -19.55 9.56 1.60
N ILE A 38 -19.06 10.76 1.95
CA ILE A 38 -19.37 11.43 3.22
C ILE A 38 -20.68 12.20 3.08
N SER A 39 -20.77 13.11 2.12
CA SER A 39 -22.01 13.78 1.71
C SER A 39 -21.91 14.28 0.27
N PRO A 40 -23.02 14.58 -0.43
CA PRO A 40 -22.98 15.00 -1.84
C PRO A 40 -22.13 16.26 -2.11
N ALA A 41 -22.11 17.21 -1.18
CA ALA A 41 -21.38 18.47 -1.31
C ALA A 41 -19.93 18.41 -0.78
N HIS A 42 -19.53 17.28 -0.17
CA HIS A 42 -18.23 17.15 0.47
C HIS A 42 -17.08 17.17 -0.56
N PRO A 43 -15.92 17.80 -0.27
CA PRO A 43 -14.79 17.84 -1.20
C PRO A 43 -14.11 16.47 -1.36
N GLU A 44 -14.05 15.67 -0.28
CA GLU A 44 -13.66 14.27 -0.33
C GLU A 44 -14.87 13.45 -0.85
N LYS A 45 -14.87 13.14 -2.15
CA LYS A 45 -16.00 12.51 -2.86
C LYS A 45 -15.55 11.56 -3.96
N PRO A 46 -16.43 10.65 -4.44
CA PRO A 46 -16.10 9.68 -5.49
C PRO A 46 -15.49 10.27 -6.77
N ALA A 47 -15.88 11.51 -7.12
CA ALA A 47 -15.34 12.22 -8.28
C ALA A 47 -13.81 12.36 -8.28
N ARG A 48 -13.16 12.38 -7.10
CA ARG A 48 -11.69 12.40 -7.00
C ARG A 48 -11.07 11.14 -7.59
N TYR A 49 -11.62 9.97 -7.25
CA TYR A 49 -11.15 8.69 -7.79
C TYR A 49 -11.52 8.54 -9.26
N GLN A 50 -12.72 8.99 -9.67
CA GLN A 50 -13.12 8.97 -11.08
C GLN A 50 -12.16 9.78 -11.96
N ALA A 51 -11.75 10.97 -11.51
CA ALA A 51 -10.79 11.80 -12.24
C ALA A 51 -9.43 11.10 -12.41
N ILE A 52 -8.90 10.48 -11.35
CA ILE A 52 -7.64 9.71 -11.43
C ILE A 52 -7.79 8.52 -12.37
N LYS A 53 -8.86 7.73 -12.22
CA LYS A 53 -9.15 6.56 -13.07
C LYS A 53 -9.26 6.95 -14.55
N GLN A 54 -9.97 8.04 -14.84
CA GLN A 54 -10.10 8.56 -16.20
C GLN A 54 -8.74 8.98 -16.76
N GLN A 55 -7.93 9.74 -16.02
CA GLN A 55 -6.61 10.16 -16.48
C GLN A 55 -5.67 8.97 -16.72
N LEU A 56 -5.70 7.96 -15.84
CA LEU A 56 -4.92 6.72 -16.02
C LEU A 56 -5.35 5.97 -17.28
N GLN A 57 -6.65 5.97 -17.60
CA GLN A 57 -7.19 5.37 -18.81
C GLN A 57 -6.81 6.15 -20.07
N ASP A 58 -7.00 7.47 -20.07
CA ASP A 58 -6.69 8.36 -21.20
C ASP A 58 -5.19 8.35 -21.54
N SER A 59 -4.34 8.13 -20.52
CA SER A 59 -2.88 8.02 -20.68
C SER A 59 -2.41 6.60 -21.02
N ASP A 60 -3.34 5.64 -21.17
CA ASP A 60 -3.05 4.22 -21.42
C ASP A 60 -2.15 3.58 -20.34
N LEU A 61 -2.13 4.14 -19.12
CA LEU A 61 -1.33 3.65 -18.01
C LEU A 61 -1.93 2.39 -17.39
N ILE A 62 -3.25 2.21 -17.46
CA ILE A 62 -3.92 0.99 -17.00
C ILE A 62 -3.38 -0.25 -17.73
N ASN A 63 -3.21 -0.20 -19.05
CA ASN A 63 -2.71 -1.33 -19.83
C ASN A 63 -1.18 -1.52 -19.72
N LYS A 64 -0.46 -0.50 -19.28
CA LYS A 64 1.01 -0.51 -19.11
C LYS A 64 1.45 -0.93 -17.71
N THR A 65 0.52 -1.01 -16.76
CA THR A 65 0.78 -1.39 -15.37
C THR A 65 0.29 -2.80 -15.06
N LEU A 66 0.76 -3.37 -13.95
CA LEU A 66 0.27 -4.64 -13.43
C LEU A 66 -0.84 -4.38 -12.41
N SER A 67 -2.04 -4.93 -12.63
CA SER A 67 -3.12 -4.84 -11.64
C SER A 67 -2.76 -5.53 -10.34
N ILE A 68 -2.92 -4.82 -9.22
CA ILE A 68 -2.76 -5.34 -7.86
C ILE A 68 -4.11 -5.25 -7.15
N HIS A 69 -4.60 -6.39 -6.66
CA HIS A 69 -5.86 -6.45 -5.92
C HIS A 69 -5.62 -6.31 -4.41
N PRO A 70 -6.49 -5.59 -3.68
CA PRO A 70 -6.41 -5.47 -2.23
C PRO A 70 -6.35 -6.83 -1.52
N ILE A 71 -5.51 -6.94 -0.48
CA ILE A 71 -5.40 -8.19 0.29
C ILE A 71 -6.67 -8.49 1.08
N GLU A 72 -6.89 -9.77 1.37
CA GLU A 72 -7.90 -10.18 2.33
C GLU A 72 -7.43 -9.94 3.76
N ASN A 73 -8.38 -9.84 4.70
CA ASN A 73 -8.12 -9.78 6.15
C ASN A 73 -7.18 -8.64 6.58
N ALA A 74 -7.20 -7.50 5.88
CA ALA A 74 -6.35 -6.35 6.20
C ALA A 74 -6.64 -5.73 7.58
N GLU A 75 -7.85 -5.95 8.12
CA GLU A 75 -8.30 -5.38 9.38
C GLU A 75 -7.41 -5.75 10.57
N GLN A 76 -6.81 -6.96 10.57
CA GLN A 76 -5.92 -7.39 11.65
C GLN A 76 -4.70 -6.48 11.82
N TRP A 77 -4.25 -5.88 10.71
CA TRP A 77 -3.06 -5.02 10.65
C TRP A 77 -3.32 -3.60 11.14
N LEU A 78 -4.59 -3.19 11.32
CA LEU A 78 -4.90 -1.86 11.86
C LEU A 78 -4.27 -1.64 13.24
N THR A 79 -4.13 -2.72 14.02
CA THR A 79 -3.56 -2.67 15.38
C THR A 79 -2.05 -2.43 15.42
N LEU A 80 -1.37 -2.40 14.26
CA LEU A 80 0.03 -1.98 14.17
C LEU A 80 0.22 -0.49 14.52
N VAL A 81 -0.82 0.33 14.36
CA VAL A 81 -0.78 1.79 14.60
C VAL A 81 -1.93 2.24 15.49
N HIS A 82 -3.13 1.73 15.24
CA HIS A 82 -4.32 2.18 15.96
C HIS A 82 -4.65 1.33 17.18
N SER A 83 -5.12 1.98 18.24
CA SER A 83 -5.61 1.30 19.43
C SER A 83 -6.89 0.53 19.11
N LYS A 84 -7.13 -0.56 19.84
CA LYS A 84 -8.39 -1.32 19.73
C LYS A 84 -9.61 -0.44 20.00
N GLN A 85 -9.49 0.55 20.88
CA GLN A 85 -10.56 1.50 21.18
C GLN A 85 -10.86 2.41 19.98
N HIS A 86 -9.83 2.95 19.32
CA HIS A 86 -10.00 3.74 18.12
C HIS A 86 -10.71 2.92 17.02
N ILE A 87 -10.21 1.71 16.75
CA ILE A 87 -10.81 0.82 15.75
C ILE A 87 -12.27 0.51 16.11
N ALA A 88 -12.57 0.20 17.38
CA ALA A 88 -13.93 -0.11 17.84
C ALA A 88 -14.89 1.07 17.66
N LYS A 89 -14.45 2.31 17.87
CA LYS A 89 -15.27 3.51 17.62
C LYS A 89 -15.57 3.68 16.13
N ILE A 90 -14.55 3.62 15.27
CA ILE A 90 -14.75 3.75 13.81
C ILE A 90 -15.62 2.63 13.26
N LYS A 91 -15.49 1.40 13.78
CA LYS A 91 -16.32 0.24 13.42
C LYS A 91 -17.82 0.44 13.61
N GLN A 92 -18.24 1.37 14.46
CA GLN A 92 -19.67 1.71 14.61
C GLN A 92 -20.24 2.31 13.33
N GLN A 93 -19.39 2.89 12.47
CA GLN A 93 -19.73 3.41 11.16
C GLN A 93 -19.38 2.37 10.09
N VAL A 94 -20.24 1.36 9.93
CA VAL A 94 -19.96 0.12 9.17
C VAL A 94 -19.39 0.37 7.76
N GLU A 95 -20.04 1.21 6.96
CA GLU A 95 -19.59 1.47 5.58
C GLU A 95 -18.28 2.28 5.52
N ILE A 96 -18.08 3.21 6.45
CA ILE A 96 -16.83 3.97 6.57
C ILE A 96 -15.69 3.03 6.93
N HIS A 97 -15.90 2.19 7.95
CA HIS A 97 -14.92 1.19 8.38
C HIS A 97 -14.51 0.27 7.24
N LYS A 98 -15.50 -0.30 6.52
CA LYS A 98 -15.26 -1.20 5.39
C LYS A 98 -14.43 -0.54 4.29
N ASN A 99 -14.75 0.70 3.92
CA ASN A 99 -14.00 1.44 2.91
C ASN A 99 -12.58 1.80 3.37
N ALA A 100 -12.38 2.18 4.63
CA ALA A 100 -11.06 2.47 5.18
C ALA A 100 -10.17 1.21 5.32
N VAL A 101 -10.78 0.05 5.63
CA VAL A 101 -10.09 -1.24 5.59
C VAL A 101 -9.67 -1.60 4.16
N LEU A 102 -10.52 -1.35 3.16
CA LEU A 102 -10.19 -1.57 1.75
C LEU A 102 -9.01 -0.70 1.30
N ALA A 103 -8.96 0.58 1.70
CA ALA A 103 -7.83 1.47 1.40
C ALA A 103 -6.52 0.93 2.00
N THR A 104 -6.57 0.49 3.26
CA THR A 104 -5.42 -0.19 3.91
C THR A 104 -5.02 -1.45 3.14
N ALA A 105 -5.99 -2.30 2.78
CA ALA A 105 -5.77 -3.54 2.06
C ALA A 105 -5.06 -3.34 0.71
N GLY A 106 -5.43 -2.27 -0.02
CA GLY A 106 -4.78 -1.90 -1.27
C GLY A 106 -3.31 -1.54 -1.07
N VAL A 107 -3.01 -0.68 -0.08
CA VAL A 107 -1.63 -0.27 0.21
C VAL A 107 -0.79 -1.47 0.66
N LEU A 108 -1.32 -2.36 1.50
CA LEU A 108 -0.60 -3.55 1.94
C LEU A 108 -0.34 -4.54 0.79
N ALA A 109 -1.28 -4.68 -0.16
CA ALA A 109 -1.06 -5.47 -1.37
C ALA A 109 0.08 -4.91 -2.24
N ALA A 110 0.16 -3.58 -2.35
CA ALA A 110 1.26 -2.92 -3.06
C ALA A 110 2.61 -3.15 -2.37
N VAL A 111 2.67 -3.06 -1.04
CA VAL A 111 3.86 -3.40 -0.26
C VAL A 111 4.28 -4.85 -0.49
N ASP A 112 3.32 -5.79 -0.45
CA ASP A 112 3.58 -7.21 -0.72
C ASP A 112 4.17 -7.42 -2.12
N ALA A 113 3.56 -6.80 -3.14
CA ALA A 113 4.00 -6.95 -4.52
C ALA A 113 5.43 -6.42 -4.75
N VAL A 114 5.77 -5.28 -4.13
CA VAL A 114 7.12 -4.71 -4.20
C VAL A 114 8.12 -5.57 -3.44
N CYS A 115 7.82 -5.93 -2.18
CA CYS A 115 8.76 -6.67 -1.33
C CYS A 115 9.01 -8.11 -1.83
N ARG A 116 8.05 -8.71 -2.54
CA ARG A 116 8.19 -10.03 -3.18
C ARG A 116 8.85 -9.97 -4.56
N GLY A 117 9.20 -8.78 -5.06
CA GLY A 117 9.82 -8.60 -6.38
C GLY A 117 8.88 -8.82 -7.56
N ILE A 118 7.56 -8.78 -7.35
CA ILE A 118 6.54 -8.91 -8.41
C ILE A 118 6.50 -7.63 -9.27
N VAL A 119 6.66 -6.47 -8.63
CA VAL A 119 6.75 -5.14 -9.26
C VAL A 119 7.93 -4.35 -8.68
N THR A 120 8.45 -3.37 -9.43
CA THR A 120 9.55 -2.50 -8.94
C THR A 120 9.05 -1.36 -8.07
N ASN A 121 7.83 -0.90 -8.34
CA ASN A 121 7.14 0.15 -7.62
C ASN A 121 5.63 -0.05 -7.84
N ALA A 122 4.81 0.64 -7.05
CA ALA A 122 3.37 0.58 -7.18
C ALA A 122 2.74 1.95 -6.91
N PHE A 123 1.63 2.22 -7.58
CA PHE A 123 0.75 3.35 -7.30
C PHE A 123 -0.60 2.86 -6.78
N CYS A 124 -1.10 3.48 -5.71
CA CYS A 124 -2.41 3.16 -5.13
C CYS A 124 -3.38 4.32 -5.34
N ALA A 125 -4.35 4.16 -6.24
CA ALA A 125 -5.47 5.07 -6.35
C ALA A 125 -6.52 4.71 -5.28
N SER A 126 -6.25 4.99 -4.01
CA SER A 126 -7.13 4.59 -2.90
C SER A 126 -7.87 5.75 -2.24
N ARG A 127 -9.04 5.45 -1.66
CA ARG A 127 -9.83 6.34 -0.80
C ARG A 127 -10.53 5.52 0.30
N PRO A 128 -10.78 6.04 1.50
CA PRO A 128 -10.46 7.39 2.03
C PRO A 128 -8.95 7.67 2.18
N PRO A 129 -8.53 8.93 2.44
CA PRO A 129 -7.15 9.25 2.80
C PRO A 129 -6.78 8.73 4.22
N GLY A 130 -5.50 8.82 4.60
CA GLY A 130 -5.03 8.26 5.87
C GLY A 130 -4.06 9.08 6.73
N HIS A 131 -3.28 10.01 6.18
CA HIS A 131 -2.11 10.58 6.88
C HIS A 131 -2.41 11.47 8.11
N HIS A 132 -3.67 11.85 8.34
CA HIS A 132 -4.10 12.62 9.52
C HIS A 132 -4.58 11.74 10.68
N ALA A 133 -4.87 10.45 10.45
CA ALA A 133 -5.56 9.62 11.44
C ALA A 133 -4.70 9.31 12.67
N MET A 134 -5.15 9.74 13.85
CA MET A 134 -4.58 9.40 15.16
C MET A 134 -5.54 8.54 16.00
N ASN A 135 -5.17 8.22 17.24
CA ASN A 135 -5.98 7.42 18.17
C ASN A 135 -7.12 8.19 18.88
N THR A 136 -7.81 9.09 18.19
CA THR A 136 -8.93 9.89 18.72
C THR A 136 -10.26 9.11 18.77
N GLY A 137 -10.43 8.21 17.80
CA GLY A 137 -11.64 7.41 17.60
C GLY A 137 -12.71 8.16 16.81
N GLN A 138 -12.29 9.18 16.05
CA GLN A 138 -13.09 10.02 15.16
C GLN A 138 -12.35 10.17 13.83
N GLU A 139 -12.98 10.77 12.82
CA GLU A 139 -12.26 11.16 11.61
C GLU A 139 -11.38 12.39 11.87
N GLU A 140 -10.23 12.45 11.19
CA GLU A 140 -9.35 13.63 11.22
C GLU A 140 -8.92 13.93 9.79
N GLY A 141 -9.26 15.11 9.26
CA GLY A 141 -8.93 15.45 7.87
C GLY A 141 -9.42 14.41 6.85
N PHE A 142 -10.63 13.88 7.06
CA PHE A 142 -11.25 12.81 6.27
C PHE A 142 -10.56 11.43 6.37
N CYS A 143 -9.57 11.30 7.26
CA CYS A 143 -8.82 10.08 7.49
C CYS A 143 -9.39 9.31 8.68
N TYR A 144 -9.51 8.00 8.52
CA TYR A 144 -10.02 7.09 9.56
C TYR A 144 -8.94 6.15 10.08
N TYR A 145 -8.08 5.64 9.19
CA TYR A 145 -6.89 4.86 9.55
C TYR A 145 -5.68 5.39 8.78
N ASN A 146 -4.52 5.38 9.40
CA ASN A 146 -3.28 5.81 8.78
C ASN A 146 -2.68 4.68 7.95
N HIS A 147 -3.13 4.58 6.69
CA HIS A 147 -2.73 3.53 5.76
C HIS A 147 -1.22 3.47 5.54
N ILE A 148 -0.54 4.62 5.50
CA ILE A 148 0.91 4.70 5.27
C ILE A 148 1.70 4.28 6.51
N ALA A 149 1.29 4.72 7.69
CA ALA A 149 1.92 4.26 8.93
C ALA A 149 1.72 2.76 9.16
N ILE A 150 0.52 2.23 8.88
CA ILE A 150 0.25 0.79 8.93
C ILE A 150 1.14 0.05 7.93
N ALA A 151 1.28 0.56 6.71
CA ALA A 151 2.13 -0.03 5.68
C ALA A 151 3.62 -0.06 6.07
N ALA A 152 4.14 1.02 6.67
CA ALA A 152 5.51 1.06 7.17
C ALA A 152 5.74 -0.01 8.26
N ARG A 153 4.85 -0.09 9.26
CA ARG A 153 4.90 -1.12 10.30
C ARG A 153 4.75 -2.54 9.74
N TYR A 154 3.85 -2.71 8.78
CA TYR A 154 3.63 -3.99 8.10
C TYR A 154 4.89 -4.42 7.35
N ALA A 155 5.55 -3.51 6.63
CA ALA A 155 6.80 -3.81 5.93
C ALA A 155 7.93 -4.19 6.89
N GLN A 156 8.05 -3.48 8.02
CA GLN A 156 9.02 -3.79 9.07
C GLN A 156 8.74 -5.17 9.70
N GLN A 157 7.49 -5.47 10.07
CA GLN A 157 7.13 -6.69 10.78
C GLN A 157 7.07 -7.93 9.87
N HIS A 158 6.49 -7.80 8.67
CA HIS A 158 6.26 -8.92 7.76
C HIS A 158 7.47 -9.23 6.88
N TYR A 159 8.22 -8.19 6.45
CA TYR A 159 9.40 -8.33 5.57
C TYR A 159 10.73 -8.03 6.26
N ASN A 160 10.73 -7.79 7.58
CA ASN A 160 11.94 -7.52 8.37
C ASN A 160 12.76 -6.32 7.87
N LEU A 161 12.12 -5.34 7.20
CA LEU A 161 12.76 -4.10 6.79
C LEU A 161 13.16 -3.29 8.03
N LYS A 162 14.39 -2.78 8.04
CA LYS A 162 14.94 -2.08 9.23
C LYS A 162 14.70 -0.58 9.24
N LYS A 163 14.56 0.02 8.07
CA LYS A 163 14.30 1.45 7.89
C LYS A 163 13.27 1.63 6.79
N VAL A 164 12.33 2.53 7.03
CA VAL A 164 11.36 3.01 6.03
C VAL A 164 11.58 4.51 5.90
N LEU A 165 11.37 5.07 4.71
CA LEU A 165 11.30 6.52 4.52
C LEU A 165 9.87 6.84 4.05
N ILE A 166 9.22 7.77 4.74
CA ILE A 166 7.93 8.31 4.30
C ILE A 166 8.16 9.73 3.79
N ILE A 167 7.79 9.97 2.53
CA ILE A 167 7.76 11.31 1.93
C ILE A 167 6.30 11.69 1.81
N ASP A 168 5.86 12.62 2.65
CA ASP A 168 4.53 13.21 2.58
C ASP A 168 4.62 14.56 1.85
N TRP A 169 4.14 14.60 0.61
CA TRP A 169 4.09 15.81 -0.19
C TRP A 169 2.70 16.43 -0.25
N ASP A 170 1.71 15.88 0.46
CA ASP A 170 0.40 16.51 0.54
C ASP A 170 0.55 17.94 1.05
N TYR A 171 -0.32 18.84 0.59
CA TYR A 171 -0.30 20.23 1.04
C TYR A 171 -0.49 20.35 2.56
N HIS A 172 -1.30 19.45 3.15
CA HIS A 172 -1.53 19.42 4.57
C HIS A 172 -0.47 18.59 5.28
N HIS A 173 -0.10 19.03 6.47
CA HIS A 173 0.74 18.24 7.35
C HIS A 173 0.08 16.92 7.73
N GLY A 174 0.70 15.80 7.40
CA GLY A 174 0.34 14.46 7.87
C GLY A 174 0.61 14.23 9.36
N ASN A 175 -0.07 14.99 10.23
CA ASN A 175 0.09 14.94 11.69
C ASN A 175 -0.15 13.54 12.29
N GLY A 176 -0.99 12.72 11.67
CA GLY A 176 -1.20 11.34 12.09
C GLY A 176 0.03 10.46 11.80
N THR A 177 0.72 10.72 10.70
CA THR A 177 1.97 10.03 10.34
C THR A 177 3.10 10.48 11.25
N GLU A 178 3.23 11.80 11.52
CA GLU A 178 4.17 12.32 12.51
C GLU A 178 3.92 11.67 13.88
N TRP A 179 2.68 11.71 14.37
CA TRP A 179 2.29 11.11 15.65
C TRP A 179 2.69 9.63 15.76
N ALA A 180 2.54 8.86 14.67
CA ALA A 180 2.85 7.43 14.67
C ALA A 180 4.36 7.11 14.82
N PHE A 181 5.24 8.05 14.44
CA PHE A 181 6.69 7.83 14.37
C PHE A 181 7.54 8.92 15.05
N TYR A 182 6.94 9.86 15.78
CA TYR A 182 7.61 11.03 16.35
C TYR A 182 8.93 10.72 17.09
N SER A 183 8.97 9.59 17.80
CA SER A 183 10.14 9.13 18.57
C SER A 183 10.80 7.87 18.00
N ASP A 184 10.45 7.45 16.78
CA ASP A 184 10.92 6.20 16.18
C ASP A 184 11.99 6.45 15.11
N PRO A 185 13.27 6.15 15.37
CA PRO A 185 14.35 6.39 14.39
C PRO A 185 14.38 5.37 13.24
N SER A 186 13.46 4.40 13.20
CA SER A 186 13.38 3.38 12.15
C SER A 186 12.46 3.78 10.98
N VAL A 187 11.77 4.92 11.06
CA VAL A 187 10.90 5.47 10.01
C VAL A 187 11.18 6.95 9.83
#